data_AF-A0A5B0SM20-F1
#
_entry.id   AF-A0A5B0SM20-F1
#
_cell.length_a   1.000
_cell.length_b   1.000
_cell.length_c   1.000
_cell.angle_alpha   90.00
_cell.angle_beta   90.00
_cell.angle_gamma   90.00
#
_symmetry.space_group_name_H-M   'P 1'
#
loop_
_entity.id
_entity.type
_entity.pdbx_description
1 polymer ?
#
loop_
_entity_poly.entity_id
_entity_poly.type
_entity_poly.pdbx_seq_one_letter_code
_entity_poly.pdbx_strand_id
1 'polypeptide(L)'
;MSNSSIIAFSKYLINQGLQSETDWFVQLELYGGKNSAVTAVGADETAFAQRSILFTIQFYASTSNTNPPFPAEGFTLLDNMVDSIVNNNPSGWNYG
;
A
#
# COMPACT_ATOMS: atom_id res chain seq x y z
N MET A 1 -0.28 9.98 4.88
CA MET A 1 0.76 9.22 5.57
C MET A 1 1.58 10.14 6.45
N SER A 2 1.72 9.78 7.72
CA SER A 2 2.57 10.44 8.71
C SER A 2 4.04 10.02 8.55
N ASN A 3 4.97 10.80 9.12
CA ASN A 3 6.38 10.39 9.21
C ASN A 3 6.55 9.06 9.97
N SER A 4 5.76 8.85 11.02
CA SER A 4 5.76 7.59 11.78
C SER A 4 5.40 6.39 10.90
N SER A 5 4.38 6.53 10.05
CA SER A 5 3.99 5.48 9.11
C SER A 5 5.04 5.21 8.03
N ILE A 6 5.71 6.25 7.51
CA ILE A 6 6.81 6.07 6.55
C ILE A 6 7.96 5.28 7.19
N ILE A 7 8.33 5.62 8.43
CA ILE A 7 9.41 4.93 9.16
C ILE A 7 9.01 3.49 9.48
N ALA A 8 7.80 3.27 9.99
CA ALA A 8 7.29 1.94 10.32
C ALA A 8 7.24 1.02 9.10
N PHE A 9 6.71 1.53 7.99
CA PHE A 9 6.65 0.79 6.72
C PHE A 9 8.04 0.47 6.18
N SER A 10 8.95 1.45 6.16
CA SER A 10 10.33 1.24 5.71
C SER A 10 11.06 0.18 6.56
N LYS A 11 10.83 0.18 7.87
CA LYS A 11 11.35 -0.85 8.79
C LYS A 11 10.75 -2.22 8.51
N TYR A 12 9.46 -2.30 8.19
CA TYR A 12 8.82 -3.56 7.86
C TYR A 12 9.41 -4.16 6.57
N LEU A 13 9.54 -3.35 5.52
CA LEU A 13 10.13 -3.78 4.25
C LEU A 13 11.56 -4.33 4.42
N ILE A 14 12.41 -3.64 5.20
CA ILE A 14 13.82 -4.06 5.35
C ILE A 14 14.00 -5.25 6.30
N ASN A 15 13.16 -5.40 7.32
CA ASN A 15 13.33 -6.46 8.32
C ASN A 15 12.54 -7.72 7.99
N GLN A 16 11.27 -7.59 7.61
CA GLN A 16 10.38 -8.71 7.30
C GLN A 16 10.35 -8.99 5.79
N GLY A 17 10.28 -7.94 4.96
CA GLY A 17 10.24 -8.09 3.51
C GLY A 17 11.47 -8.82 2.95
N LEU A 18 12.68 -8.46 3.40
CA LEU A 18 13.91 -9.14 2.98
C LEU A 18 14.04 -10.60 3.46
N GLN A 19 13.26 -11.00 4.46
CA GLN A 19 13.25 -12.37 4.99
C GLN A 19 12.13 -13.23 4.38
N SER A 20 11.28 -12.65 3.52
CA SER A 20 10.20 -13.38 2.90
C SER A 20 10.71 -14.33 1.82
N GLU A 21 10.15 -15.55 1.78
CA GLU A 21 10.36 -16.53 0.71
C GLU A 21 9.36 -16.34 -0.46
N THR A 22 8.50 -15.31 -0.38
CA THR A 22 7.58 -14.94 -1.46
C THR A 22 8.21 -13.91 -2.39
N ASP A 23 7.85 -13.96 -3.68
CA ASP A 23 8.21 -12.91 -4.62
C ASP A 23 7.23 -11.76 -4.45
N TRP A 24 7.70 -10.63 -3.92
CA TRP A 24 6.85 -9.47 -3.61
C TRP A 24 7.42 -8.16 -4.14
N PHE A 25 6.52 -7.20 -4.35
CA PHE A 25 6.90 -5.81 -4.62
C PHE A 25 5.83 -4.85 -4.08
N VAL A 26 6.23 -3.58 -3.97
CA VAL A 26 5.33 -2.47 -3.66
C VAL A 26 5.49 -1.40 -4.72
N GLN A 27 4.37 -0.89 -5.22
CA GLN A 27 4.33 0.32 -6.03
C GLN A 27 3.71 1.46 -5.22
N LEU A 28 4.46 2.56 -5.10
CA LEU A 28 3.98 3.81 -4.49
C LEU A 28 3.84 4.86 -5.60
N GLU A 29 2.61 5.13 -6.01
CA GLU A 29 2.33 5.95 -7.19
C GLU A 29 1.81 7.33 -6.78
N LEU A 30 2.42 8.39 -7.32
CA LEU A 30 1.93 9.76 -7.15
C LEU A 30 0.69 9.96 -8.04
N TYR A 31 -0.47 9.91 -7.41
CA TYR A 31 -1.76 9.89 -8.10
C TYR A 31 -2.46 11.26 -8.11
N GLY A 32 -2.23 12.07 -7.08
CA GLY A 32 -2.90 13.37 -6.91
C GLY A 32 -1.96 14.57 -6.86
N GLY A 33 -2.44 15.64 -6.25
CA GLY A 33 -1.74 16.92 -6.15
C GLY A 33 -2.25 17.97 -7.14
N LYS A 34 -1.72 19.20 -7.02
CA LYS A 34 -2.25 20.41 -7.67
C LYS A 34 -2.48 20.27 -9.18
N ASN A 35 -1.64 19.50 -9.87
CA ASN A 35 -1.65 19.36 -11.32
C ASN A 35 -2.10 17.96 -11.78
N SER A 36 -2.62 17.12 -10.89
CA SER A 36 -3.07 15.78 -11.29
C SER A 36 -4.38 15.86 -12.08
N ALA A 37 -4.36 15.34 -13.30
CA ALA A 37 -5.56 15.16 -14.11
C ALA A 37 -6.53 14.14 -13.48
N VAL A 38 -6.04 13.22 -12.63
CA VAL A 38 -6.88 12.19 -12.03
C VAL A 38 -7.71 12.75 -10.88
N THR A 39 -7.10 13.54 -9.99
CA THR A 39 -7.83 14.16 -8.88
C THR A 39 -8.48 15.51 -9.25
N ALA A 40 -8.36 15.94 -10.52
CA ALA A 40 -9.08 17.10 -11.04
C ALA A 40 -10.56 16.80 -11.36
N VAL A 41 -10.91 15.52 -11.54
CA VAL A 41 -12.29 15.07 -11.77
C VAL A 41 -13.07 15.10 -10.45
N GLY A 42 -14.29 15.62 -10.46
CA GLY A 42 -15.18 15.65 -9.29
C GLY A 42 -15.51 14.26 -8.74
N ALA A 43 -15.73 14.17 -7.43
CA ALA A 43 -15.98 12.90 -6.72
C ALA A 43 -17.27 12.18 -7.17
N ASP A 44 -18.22 12.92 -7.73
CA ASP A 44 -19.53 12.47 -8.21
C ASP A 44 -19.63 12.40 -9.75
N GLU A 45 -18.58 12.78 -10.48
CA GLU A 45 -18.58 12.75 -11.95
C GLU A 45 -18.43 11.33 -12.52
N THR A 46 -17.91 10.39 -11.75
CA THR A 46 -17.68 8.99 -12.17
C THR A 46 -17.84 8.02 -10.99
N ALA A 47 -17.94 6.72 -11.26
CA ALA A 47 -17.97 5.70 -10.21
C ALA A 47 -16.68 5.59 -9.37
N PHE A 48 -15.54 6.10 -9.87
CA PHE A 48 -14.29 6.10 -9.11
C PHE A 48 -14.28 7.24 -8.09
N ALA A 49 -14.54 6.89 -6.83
CA ALA A 49 -14.72 7.85 -5.74
C ALA A 49 -13.43 8.50 -5.25
N GLN A 50 -12.26 7.89 -5.52
CA GLN A 50 -11.01 8.27 -4.87
C GLN A 50 -10.36 9.48 -5.54
N ARG A 51 -10.92 10.67 -5.31
CA ARG A 51 -10.49 11.94 -5.91
C ARG A 51 -9.71 12.85 -4.95
N SER A 52 -9.68 12.53 -3.66
CA SER A 52 -8.96 13.31 -2.63
C SER A 52 -7.76 12.53 -2.06
N ILE A 53 -6.88 12.05 -2.93
CA ILE A 53 -5.68 11.28 -2.57
C ILE A 53 -4.41 11.90 -3.12
N LEU A 54 -3.27 11.60 -2.49
CA LEU A 54 -1.95 11.93 -3.03
C LEU A 54 -1.27 10.71 -3.63
N PHE A 55 -1.38 9.55 -2.97
CA PHE A 55 -0.75 8.31 -3.39
C PHE A 55 -1.78 7.19 -3.51
N THR A 56 -1.56 6.31 -4.48
CA THR A 56 -2.07 4.93 -4.45
C THR A 56 -0.90 4.00 -4.12
N ILE A 57 -1.19 2.90 -3.44
CA ILE A 57 -0.19 1.90 -3.08
C ILE A 57 -0.71 0.53 -3.50
N GLN A 58 0.07 -0.18 -4.31
CA GLN A 58 -0.19 -1.58 -4.61
C GLN A 58 0.79 -2.44 -3.81
N PHE A 59 0.25 -3.38 -3.05
CA PHE A 59 0.98 -4.44 -2.37
C PHE A 59 0.76 -5.74 -3.14
N TYR A 60 1.84 -6.40 -3.52
CA TYR A 60 1.76 -7.62 -4.34
C TYR A 60 2.71 -8.68 -3.81
N ALA A 61 2.24 -9.92 -3.75
CA ALA A 61 3.06 -11.09 -3.51
C ALA A 61 2.60 -12.25 -4.41
N SER A 62 3.55 -13.10 -4.77
CA SER A 62 3.35 -14.32 -5.55
C SER A 62 4.25 -15.44 -5.05
N THR A 63 3.92 -16.68 -5.41
CA THR A 63 4.77 -17.85 -5.13
C THR A 63 6.08 -17.72 -5.90
N SER A 64 7.22 -17.86 -5.21
CA SER A 64 8.55 -17.77 -5.83
C SER A 64 8.83 -18.85 -6.88
N ASN A 65 8.12 -19.97 -6.81
CA ASN A 65 8.20 -21.06 -7.79
C ASN A 65 7.04 -21.07 -8.79
N THR A 66 6.17 -20.06 -8.79
CA THR A 66 4.97 -19.94 -9.64
C THR A 66 3.94 -21.09 -9.52
N ASN A 67 4.02 -21.90 -8.46
CA ASN A 67 3.14 -23.07 -8.27
C ASN A 67 2.21 -22.88 -7.06
N PRO A 68 0.94 -23.34 -7.15
CA PRO A 68 0.06 -23.39 -5.99
C PRO A 68 0.51 -24.46 -4.97
N PRO A 69 0.07 -24.36 -3.70
CA PRO A 69 -0.76 -23.29 -3.16
C PRO A 69 0.04 -22.02 -2.85
N PHE A 70 -0.64 -20.87 -2.84
CA PHE A 70 -0.03 -19.64 -2.34
C PHE A 70 0.25 -19.76 -0.82
N PRO A 71 1.47 -19.45 -0.35
CA PRO A 71 1.85 -19.59 1.05
C PRO A 71 1.06 -18.67 1.99
N ALA A 72 0.72 -19.16 3.18
CA ALA A 72 -0.03 -18.39 4.18
C ALA A 72 0.75 -17.17 4.70
N GLU A 73 2.07 -17.31 4.80
CA GLU A 73 3.00 -16.24 5.17
C GLU A 73 3.00 -15.08 4.18
N GLY A 74 2.64 -15.32 2.91
CA GLY A 74 2.48 -14.25 1.92
C GLY A 74 1.32 -13.32 2.24
N PHE A 75 0.18 -13.85 2.73
CA PHE A 75 -0.92 -13.00 3.21
C PHE A 75 -0.50 -12.19 4.44
N THR A 76 0.15 -12.86 5.39
CA THR A 76 0.67 -12.21 6.61
C THR A 76 1.66 -11.10 6.28
N LEU A 77 2.50 -11.27 5.26
CA LEU A 77 3.42 -10.24 4.79
C LEU A 77 2.66 -8.99 4.32
N LEU A 78 1.69 -9.16 3.42
CA LEU A 78 0.93 -8.04 2.83
C LEU A 78 0.05 -7.33 3.87
N ASP A 79 -0.63 -8.08 4.74
CA ASP A 79 -1.46 -7.49 5.80
C ASP A 79 -0.62 -6.62 6.73
N ASN A 80 0.56 -7.10 7.13
CA ASN A 80 1.46 -6.35 8.00
C ASN A 80 2.12 -5.16 7.28
N MET A 81 2.32 -5.21 5.96
CA MET A 81 2.70 -4.02 5.18
C MET A 81 1.64 -2.92 5.33
N VAL A 82 0.37 -3.27 5.15
CA VAL A 82 -0.76 -2.34 5.32
C VAL A 82 -0.84 -1.83 6.77
N ASP A 83 -0.78 -2.72 7.75
CA ASP A 83 -0.84 -2.38 9.18
C ASP A 83 0.29 -1.45 9.60
N SER A 84 1.50 -1.65 9.08
CA SER A 84 2.64 -0.78 9.35
C SER A 84 2.38 0.67 8.92
N ILE A 85 1.51 0.88 7.92
CA ILE A 85 1.08 2.21 7.49
C ILE A 85 -0.12 2.66 8.33
N VAL A 86 -1.21 1.89 8.35
CA VAL A 86 -2.50 2.29 8.94
C VAL A 86 -2.38 2.53 10.44
N ASN A 87 -1.78 1.60 11.19
CA ASN A 87 -1.67 1.68 12.65
C ASN A 87 -0.71 2.78 13.12
N ASN A 88 0.08 3.36 12.20
CA ASN A 88 1.04 4.43 12.48
C ASN A 88 0.58 5.80 11.95
N ASN A 89 -0.71 5.94 11.60
CA ASN A 89 -1.34 7.21 11.29
C ASN A 89 -2.33 7.63 12.40
N PRO A 90 -2.73 8.92 12.43
CA PRO A 90 -3.74 9.39 13.38
C PRO A 90 -5.06 8.63 13.27
N SER A 91 -5.83 8.56 14.36
CA SER A 91 -7.18 8.01 14.35
C SER A 91 -8.07 8.76 13.35
N GLY A 92 -8.92 8.01 12.63
CA GLY A 92 -9.78 8.57 11.59
C GLY A 92 -9.06 9.00 10.31
N TRP A 93 -7.79 8.64 10.12
CA TRP A 93 -7.10 8.87 8.85
C TRP A 93 -7.81 8.12 7.73
N ASN A 94 -8.29 8.86 6.72
CA ASN A 94 -8.93 8.27 5.56
C ASN A 94 -7.87 7.78 4.56
N TYR A 95 -7.60 6.47 4.54
CA TYR A 95 -6.62 5.83 3.65
C TYR A 95 -7.27 5.03 2.51
N GLY A 96 -8.59 5.16 2.35
CA GLY A 96 -9.42 4.52 1.34
C GLY A 96 -10.78 5.19 1.31
#